data_AF-A0A3B8SPN1-F1
#
_entry.id   AF-A0A3B8SPN1-F1
#
_cell.length_a   1.000
_cell.length_b   1.000
_cell.length_c   1.000
_cell.angle_alpha   90.00
_cell.angle_beta   90.00
_cell.angle_gamma   90.00
#
_symmetry.space_group_name_H-M   'P 1'
#
loop_
_entity.id
_entity.type
_entity.pdbx_description
1 polymer ?
#
loop_
_entity_poly.entity_id
_entity_poly.type
_entity_poly.pdbx_seq_one_letter_code
_entity_poly.pdbx_strand_id
1 'polypeptide(L)'
;TRDALRERLIGRQQDDSTIIDARMAEADETIEQAPHFDYWVINDDFEMALGQLKSIIISHRQRRPQIQAKHPNFLEKLLGHQ
;
A
#
# COMPACT_ATOMS: atom_id res chain seq x y z
N THR A 1 -9.27 14.05 -1.92
CA THR A 1 -9.48 15.03 -3.01
C THR A 1 -8.21 15.85 -3.21
N ARG A 2 -8.10 16.64 -4.31
CA ARG A 2 -6.94 17.51 -4.55
C ARG A 2 -6.74 18.52 -3.42
N ASP A 3 -7.84 19.08 -2.92
CA ASP A 3 -7.83 20.02 -1.79
C ASP A 3 -7.31 19.34 -0.51
N ALA A 4 -7.80 18.13 -0.20
CA ALA A 4 -7.34 17.39 0.98
C ALA A 4 -5.84 17.02 0.91
N LEU A 5 -5.29 16.78 -0.29
CA LEU A 5 -3.86 16.55 -0.46
C LEU A 5 -3.05 17.83 -0.17
N ARG A 6 -3.50 18.97 -0.72
CA ARG A 6 -2.87 20.27 -0.48
C ARG A 6 -2.92 20.66 1.00
N GLU A 7 -4.06 20.46 1.66
CA GLU A 7 -4.23 20.67 3.10
C GLU A 7 -3.27 19.81 3.93
N ARG A 8 -3.09 18.52 3.57
CA ARG A 8 -2.14 17.63 4.24
C ARG A 8 -0.68 18.06 4.04
N LEU A 9 -0.31 18.57 2.86
CA LEU A 9 1.04 19.08 2.61
C LEU A 9 1.32 20.36 3.42
N ILE A 10 0.37 21.29 3.45
CA ILE A 10 0.47 22.51 4.27
C ILE A 10 0.52 22.17 5.76
N GLY A 11 -0.36 21.27 6.22
CA GLY A 11 -0.49 20.88 7.63
C GLY A 11 0.75 20.20 8.22
N ARG A 12 1.67 19.70 7.38
CA ARG A 12 2.96 19.17 7.84
C ARG A 12 3.92 20.25 8.34
N GLN A 13 3.66 21.54 8.09
CA GLN A 13 4.48 22.70 8.51
C GLN A 13 5.98 22.57 8.21
N GLN A 14 6.34 21.75 7.21
CA GLN A 14 7.73 21.40 6.88
C GLN A 14 8.17 21.95 5.53
N ASP A 15 7.22 22.43 4.71
CA ASP A 15 7.44 22.77 3.31
C ASP A 15 6.92 24.21 3.06
N ASP A 16 7.73 25.04 2.39
CA ASP A 16 7.31 26.35 1.89
C ASP A 16 6.35 26.20 0.71
N SER A 17 5.63 27.29 0.36
CA SER A 17 4.62 27.28 -0.70
C SER A 17 5.13 26.77 -2.06
N THR A 18 6.38 27.10 -2.41
CA THR A 18 7.04 26.63 -3.65
C THR A 18 7.28 25.13 -3.65
N ILE A 19 7.59 24.54 -2.50
CA ILE A 19 7.79 23.09 -2.33
C ILE A 19 6.44 22.36 -2.39
N ILE A 20 5.39 22.95 -1.80
CA ILE A 20 4.02 22.41 -1.86
C ILE A 20 3.54 22.31 -3.31
N ASP A 21 3.72 23.37 -4.11
CA ASP A 21 3.29 23.35 -5.52
C ASP A 21 4.10 22.33 -6.34
N ALA A 22 5.41 22.20 -6.09
CA ALA A 22 6.22 21.15 -6.72
C ALA A 22 5.74 19.74 -6.37
N ARG A 23 5.41 19.48 -5.11
CA ARG A 23 4.86 18.18 -4.68
C ARG A 23 3.45 17.91 -5.20
N MET A 24 2.63 18.95 -5.37
CA MET A 24 1.33 18.80 -6.02
C MET A 24 1.48 18.40 -7.49
N ALA A 25 2.51 18.89 -8.19
CA ALA A 25 2.83 18.47 -9.55
C ALA A 25 3.35 17.02 -9.60
N GLU A 26 4.24 16.62 -8.68
CA GLU A 26 4.70 15.24 -8.55
C GLU A 26 3.54 14.26 -8.26
N ALA A 27 2.56 14.70 -7.48
CA ALA A 27 1.36 13.92 -7.22
C ALA A 27 0.53 13.67 -8.49
N ASP A 28 0.49 14.63 -9.43
CA ASP A 28 -0.21 14.48 -10.69
C ASP A 28 0.45 13.39 -11.55
N GLU A 29 1.79 13.43 -11.70
CA GLU A 29 2.55 12.38 -12.39
C GLU A 29 2.34 11.00 -11.77
N THR A 30 2.32 10.93 -10.43
CA THR A 30 2.10 9.68 -9.70
C THR A 30 0.69 9.12 -9.91
N ILE A 31 -0.33 9.98 -9.89
CA ILE A 31 -1.74 9.59 -10.07
C ILE A 31 -1.99 9.10 -11.51
N GLU A 32 -1.35 9.70 -12.51
CA GLU A 32 -1.41 9.22 -13.90
C GLU A 32 -0.91 7.79 -14.06
N GLN A 33 0.07 7.37 -13.23
CA GLN A 33 0.59 6.02 -13.21
C GLN A 33 -0.23 5.04 -12.37
N ALA A 34 -1.20 5.52 -11.56
CA ALA A 34 -2.01 4.69 -10.68
C ALA A 34 -2.70 3.48 -11.38
N PRO A 35 -3.18 3.56 -12.64
CA PRO A 35 -3.74 2.42 -13.37
C PRO A 35 -2.81 1.21 -13.55
N HIS A 36 -1.49 1.40 -13.37
CA HIS A 36 -0.51 0.31 -13.47
C HIS A 36 -0.32 -0.48 -12.16
N PHE A 37 -0.98 -0.07 -11.07
CA PHE A 37 -0.87 -0.74 -9.77
C PHE A 37 -2.03 -1.71 -9.55
N ASP A 38 -1.73 -2.86 -8.92
CA ASP A 38 -2.71 -3.92 -8.67
C ASP A 38 -3.75 -3.56 -7.58
N TYR A 39 -3.42 -2.64 -6.68
CA TYR A 39 -4.27 -2.28 -5.54
C TYR A 39 -4.27 -0.77 -5.31
N TRP A 40 -5.46 -0.23 -5.05
CA TRP A 40 -5.65 1.17 -4.65
C TRP A 40 -6.20 1.24 -3.23
N VAL A 41 -5.56 2.06 -2.40
CA VAL A 41 -5.98 2.33 -1.01
C VAL A 41 -6.31 3.81 -0.91
N ILE A 42 -7.57 4.13 -0.64
CA ILE A 42 -8.01 5.50 -0.43
C ILE A 42 -7.78 5.88 1.02
N ASN A 43 -6.86 6.82 1.24
CA ASN A 43 -6.50 7.29 2.58
C ASN A 43 -7.38 8.48 3.00
N ASP A 44 -8.67 8.23 3.23
CA ASP A 44 -9.59 9.21 3.81
C ASP A 44 -9.60 9.13 5.35
N ASP A 45 -9.59 7.91 5.89
CA ASP A 45 -9.38 7.62 7.31
C ASP A 45 -8.08 6.83 7.50
N PHE A 46 -7.21 7.29 8.41
CA PHE A 46 -5.86 6.74 8.56
C PHE A 46 -5.88 5.29 9.09
N GLU A 47 -6.69 5.01 10.11
CA GLU A 47 -6.73 3.68 10.73
C GLU A 47 -7.30 2.65 9.76
N MET A 48 -8.34 3.02 9.02
CA MET A 48 -8.91 2.19 7.96
C MET A 48 -7.89 1.92 6.85
N ALA A 49 -7.23 2.96 6.33
CA ALA A 49 -6.25 2.82 5.26
C ALA A 49 -5.04 1.97 5.69
N LEU A 50 -4.58 2.13 6.93
CA LEU A 50 -3.54 1.30 7.52
C LEU A 50 -3.97 -0.17 7.61
N GLY A 51 -5.21 -0.42 8.04
CA GLY A 51 -5.80 -1.76 8.09
C GLY A 51 -5.88 -2.42 6.70
N GLN A 52 -6.32 -1.67 5.70
CA GLN A 52 -6.38 -2.13 4.30
C GLN A 52 -4.99 -2.46 3.76
N LEU A 53 -4.01 -1.57 3.96
CA LEU A 53 -2.63 -1.79 3.52
C LEU A 53 -2.01 -3.03 4.18
N LYS A 54 -2.18 -3.19 5.50
CA LYS A 54 -1.75 -4.42 6.22
C LYS A 54 -2.39 -5.66 5.61
N SER A 55 -3.68 -5.60 5.32
CA SER A 55 -4.43 -6.73 4.77
C SER A 55 -3.93 -7.15 3.39
N ILE A 56 -3.59 -6.20 2.52
CA ILE A 56 -2.97 -6.48 1.20
C ILE A 56 -1.64 -7.22 1.38
N ILE A 57 -0.78 -6.73 2.27
CA ILE A 57 0.54 -7.35 2.52
C ILE A 57 0.37 -8.75 3.11
N ILE A 58 -0.54 -8.92 4.08
CA ILE A 58 -0.81 -10.22 4.71
C ILE A 58 -1.35 -11.19 3.65
N SER A 59 -2.38 -10.80 2.90
CA SER A 59 -2.96 -11.61 1.81
C SER A 59 -1.88 -12.06 0.82
N HIS A 60 -1.04 -11.12 0.37
CA HIS A 60 0.04 -11.44 -0.56
C HIS A 60 1.07 -12.41 0.04
N ARG A 61 1.32 -12.40 1.35
CA ARG A 61 2.21 -13.36 2.03
C ARG A 61 1.58 -14.73 2.25
N GLN A 62 0.25 -14.83 2.19
CA GLN A 62 -0.49 -16.08 2.36
C GLN A 62 -0.78 -16.81 1.03
N ARG A 63 -0.31 -16.33 -0.13
CA ARG A 63 -0.54 -17.09 -1.37
C ARG A 63 0.22 -18.40 -1.31
N ARG A 64 -0.37 -19.42 -1.94
CA ARG A 64 0.15 -20.80 -1.94
C ARG A 64 1.66 -20.90 -2.21
N PRO A 65 2.24 -20.20 -3.22
CA PRO A 65 3.69 -20.29 -3.47
C PRO A 65 4.54 -19.83 -2.28
N GLN A 66 4.17 -18.74 -1.58
CA GLN A 66 4.97 -18.28 -0.43
C GLN A 66 4.83 -19.21 0.78
N ILE A 67 3.62 -19.72 1.03
CA ILE A 67 3.39 -20.65 2.14
C ILE A 67 4.11 -21.98 1.90
N GLN A 68 4.05 -22.52 0.68
CA GLN A 68 4.78 -23.74 0.32
C GLN A 68 6.29 -23.55 0.45
N ALA A 69 6.83 -22.41 0.04
CA ALA A 69 8.25 -22.10 0.20
C ALA A 69 8.67 -22.00 1.68
N LYS A 70 7.82 -21.45 2.56
CA LYS A 70 8.09 -21.35 4.00
C LYS A 70 7.91 -22.68 4.74
N HIS A 71 7.00 -23.52 4.27
CA HIS A 71 6.64 -24.78 4.91
C HIS A 71 6.74 -25.94 3.91
N PRO A 72 7.95 -26.28 3.44
CA PRO A 72 8.13 -27.39 2.52
C PRO A 72 7.67 -28.69 3.18
N ASN A 73 7.00 -29.53 2.39
CA ASN A 73 6.51 -30.85 2.80
C ASN A 73 5.50 -30.80 3.96
N PHE A 74 4.90 -29.64 4.27
CA PHE A 74 3.91 -29.52 5.36
C PHE A 74 2.70 -30.43 5.14
N LEU A 75 2.21 -30.51 3.91
CA LEU A 75 1.09 -31.39 3.56
C LEU A 75 1.49 -32.87 3.61
N GLU A 76 2.68 -33.22 3.13
CA GLU A 76 3.20 -34.60 3.18
C GLU A 76 3.33 -35.09 4.62
N LYS A 77 3.88 -34.23 5.51
CA LYS A 77 3.95 -34.48 6.94
C LYS A 77 2.57 -34.65 7.58
N LEU A 78 1.59 -33.82 7.19
CA LEU A 78 0.23 -33.90 7.71
C LEU A 78 -0.48 -35.19 7.27
N LEU A 79 -0.16 -35.68 6.07
CA LEU A 79 -0.67 -36.95 5.51
C LEU A 79 0.08 -38.19 6.01
N GLY A 80 1.14 -38.02 6.80
CA GLY A 80 1.95 -39.13 7.33
C GLY A 80 2.88 -39.77 6.30
N HIS A 81 3.15 -39.09 5.19
CA HIS A 81 4.17 -39.51 4.24
C HIS A 81 5.56 -39.16 4.79
N GLN A 82 6.46 -40.15 4.83
CA GLN A 82 7.88 -39.97 5.19
C GLN A 82 8.69 -39.46 4.00
#